data_AF-U5E7X3-F1
#
_entry.id   AF-U5E7X3-F1
#
_cell.length_a   1.000
_cell.length_b   1.000
_cell.length_c   1.000
_cell.angle_alpha   90.00
_cell.angle_beta   90.00
_cell.angle_gamma   90.00
#
_symmetry.space_group_name_H-M   'P 1'
#
loop_
_entity.id
_entity.type
_entity.pdbx_description
1 polymer ?
#
loop_
_entity_poly.entity_id
_entity_poly.type
_entity_poly.pdbx_seq_one_letter_code
_entity_poly.pdbx_strand_id
1 'polypeptide(L)'
;MNAVFECHHGWVVDVVADDSTTAIGWRAHCSCGRWRGRPWWRSTHPLGHAPTDRRLYCPGGPLDPVLTGVVLDDWECHRAEMQALMPVLLAWQDSESARQRLVEAVRFVRATGTSWESIGHALGTDSAELAEQRFGSGAAV
;
A
#
# COMPACT_ATOMS: atom_id res chain seq x y z
N MET A 1 -11.51 8.75 11.60
CA MET A 1 -12.15 7.69 10.79
C MET A 1 -11.29 7.52 9.55
N ASN A 2 -10.63 6.36 9.42
CA ASN A 2 -9.70 6.07 8.32
C ASN A 2 -10.41 5.24 7.26
N ALA A 3 -10.57 5.80 6.06
CA ALA A 3 -10.85 5.05 4.86
C ALA A 3 -9.64 5.18 3.93
N VAL A 4 -9.08 4.03 3.54
CA VAL A 4 -8.06 3.89 2.50
C VAL A 4 -8.74 3.27 1.28
N PHE A 5 -8.15 3.56 0.13
CA PHE A 5 -8.31 2.99 -1.21
C PHE A 5 -9.06 3.89 -2.19
N GLU A 6 -8.31 4.83 -2.75
CA GLU A 6 -8.27 5.14 -4.20
C GLU A 6 -7.13 6.15 -4.46
N CYS A 7 -6.07 5.71 -5.14
CA CYS A 7 -5.02 6.61 -5.65
C CYS A 7 -5.53 7.35 -6.89
N HIS A 8 -6.49 8.26 -6.70
CA HIS A 8 -6.95 9.08 -7.83
C HIS A 8 -6.42 10.52 -7.87
N HIS A 9 -6.15 11.24 -6.76
CA HIS A 9 -5.70 12.66 -6.88
C HIS A 9 -4.85 13.25 -5.73
N GLY A 10 -4.17 12.46 -4.89
CA GLY A 10 -3.52 13.00 -3.68
C GLY A 10 -2.02 12.81 -3.61
N TRP A 11 -1.24 13.77 -4.10
CA TRP A 11 0.18 13.91 -3.75
C TRP A 11 0.37 15.20 -2.95
N VAL A 12 1.37 15.19 -2.07
CA VAL A 12 1.83 16.40 -1.39
C VAL A 12 3.32 16.53 -1.65
N VAL A 13 3.76 17.71 -2.07
CA VAL A 13 5.17 18.06 -2.01
C VAL A 13 5.41 18.73 -0.66
N ASP A 14 6.03 18.00 0.26
CA ASP A 14 6.41 18.56 1.54
C ASP A 14 7.73 19.31 1.37
N VAL A 15 7.82 20.49 1.98
CA VAL A 15 9.05 21.26 2.10
C VAL A 15 9.93 20.58 3.15
N VAL A 16 11.13 20.19 2.75
CA VAL A 16 12.19 19.83 3.70
C VAL A 16 12.80 21.16 4.18
N ALA A 17 12.68 21.47 5.46
CA ALA A 17 13.09 22.75 6.05
C ALA A 17 14.20 22.56 7.10
N ASP A 18 15.08 23.55 7.26
CA ASP A 18 16.14 23.61 8.29
C ASP A 18 15.64 24.38 9.53
N ASP A 19 14.98 25.52 9.30
CA ASP A 19 14.06 26.20 10.21
C ASP A 19 12.74 26.47 9.48
N SER A 20 11.67 26.85 10.20
CA SER A 20 10.30 26.97 9.65
C SER A 20 10.11 27.96 8.49
N THR A 21 11.17 28.67 8.05
CA THR A 21 11.10 29.67 6.98
C THR A 21 11.99 29.38 5.78
N THR A 22 13.01 28.53 5.91
CA THR A 22 13.95 28.23 4.82
C THR A 22 13.78 26.80 4.32
N ALA A 23 13.13 26.67 3.16
CA ALA A 23 13.03 25.42 2.42
C ALA A 23 14.42 24.98 1.90
N ILE A 24 15.02 23.96 2.51
CA ILE A 24 16.26 23.33 2.02
C ILE A 24 15.99 22.29 0.92
N GLY A 25 14.72 21.92 0.70
CA GLY A 25 14.35 20.97 -0.34
C GLY A 25 12.87 20.64 -0.40
N TRP A 26 12.56 19.59 -1.15
CA TRP A 26 11.21 19.08 -1.42
C TRP A 26 11.20 17.56 -1.41
N ARG A 27 10.03 16.97 -1.23
CA ARG A 27 9.84 15.53 -1.37
C ARG A 27 8.41 15.25 -1.78
N ALA A 28 8.19 14.29 -2.68
CA ALA A 28 6.86 13.81 -2.99
C ALA A 28 6.37 12.81 -1.92
N HIS A 29 5.09 12.91 -1.58
CA HIS A 29 4.42 12.03 -0.63
C HIS A 29 3.18 11.43 -1.29
N CYS A 30 2.94 10.14 -1.03
CA CYS A 30 1.71 9.50 -1.45
C CYS A 30 0.68 9.61 -0.32
N SER A 31 -0.57 9.97 -0.67
CA SER A 31 -1.68 10.01 0.30
C SER A 31 -1.99 8.66 0.95
N CYS A 32 -1.46 7.55 0.43
CA CYS A 32 -1.53 6.24 1.07
C CYS A 32 -0.80 6.19 2.42
N GLY A 33 0.06 7.17 2.72
CA GLY A 33 0.83 7.29 3.96
C GLY A 33 1.99 6.29 4.09
N ARG A 34 2.09 5.32 3.17
CA ARG A 34 3.11 4.26 3.20
C ARG A 34 4.36 4.59 2.38
N TRP A 35 4.28 5.57 1.49
CA TRP A 35 5.41 5.98 0.64
C TRP A 35 5.75 7.45 0.82
N ARG A 36 7.06 7.69 0.93
CA ARG A 36 7.68 9.01 0.90
C ARG A 36 8.86 8.92 -0.06
N GLY A 37 8.91 9.81 -1.03
CA GLY A 37 10.01 9.88 -1.99
C GLY A 37 11.34 10.21 -1.32
N ARG A 38 12.42 10.18 -2.10
CA ARG A 38 13.70 10.70 -1.63
C ARG A 38 13.68 12.24 -1.70
N PRO A 39 14.40 12.93 -0.81
CA PRO A 39 14.44 14.39 -0.83
C PRO A 39 15.16 14.91 -2.07
N TRP A 40 14.62 15.98 -2.62
CA TRP A 40 15.21 16.88 -3.60
C TRP A 40 15.77 18.10 -2.90
N TRP A 41 17.01 18.47 -3.18
CA TRP A 41 17.70 19.57 -2.51
C TRP A 41 17.64 20.85 -3.33
N ARG A 42 17.44 21.97 -2.64
CA ARG A 42 17.50 23.30 -3.24
C ARG A 42 18.96 23.70 -3.45
N SER A 43 19.30 24.12 -4.66
CA SER A 43 20.49 24.92 -4.95
C SER A 43 20.08 26.38 -5.14
N THR A 44 20.79 27.30 -4.50
CA THR A 44 20.62 28.76 -4.74
C THR A 44 21.52 29.27 -5.86
N HIS A 45 22.35 28.41 -6.45
CA HIS A 45 23.25 28.76 -7.55
C HIS A 45 22.89 27.99 -8.83
N PRO A 46 22.83 28.65 -10.01
CA PRO A 46 22.47 28.00 -11.28
C PRO A 46 23.35 26.79 -11.63
N LEU A 47 24.67 26.90 -11.44
CA LEU A 47 25.62 25.81 -11.68
C LEU A 47 25.43 24.59 -10.75
N GLY A 48 24.64 24.72 -9.69
CA GLY A 48 24.28 23.61 -8.81
C GLY A 48 23.05 22.82 -9.25
N HIS A 49 22.45 23.17 -10.40
CA HIS A 49 21.35 22.40 -10.98
C HIS A 49 21.88 21.06 -11.52
N ALA A 50 21.60 19.98 -10.80
CA ALA A 50 21.99 18.62 -11.13
C ALA A 50 20.85 17.64 -10.78
N PRO A 51 19.85 17.48 -11.67
CA PRO A 51 18.69 16.63 -11.38
C PRO A 51 19.03 15.17 -11.12
N THR A 52 20.09 14.65 -11.77
CA THR A 52 20.62 13.30 -11.53
C THR A 52 21.06 13.08 -10.08
N ASP A 53 21.52 14.15 -9.42
CA ASP A 53 21.94 14.15 -8.02
C ASP A 53 20.83 14.65 -7.07
N ARG A 54 19.61 14.78 -7.58
CA ARG A 54 18.45 15.39 -6.89
C ARG A 54 18.71 16.81 -6.39
N ARG A 55 19.41 17.63 -7.18
CA ARG A 55 19.64 19.05 -6.86
C ARG A 55 18.98 19.93 -7.90
N LEU A 56 18.07 20.80 -7.46
CA LEU A 56 17.35 21.73 -8.34
C LEU A 56 17.75 23.16 -7.99
N TYR A 57 18.25 23.89 -8.99
CA TYR A 57 18.40 25.34 -8.85
C TYR A 57 17.02 26.00 -8.68
N CYS A 58 16.83 26.65 -7.53
CA CYS A 58 15.67 27.46 -7.22
C CYS A 58 16.12 28.55 -6.23
N PRO A 59 16.37 29.78 -6.72
CA PRO A 59 17.03 30.84 -5.96
C PRO A 59 16.25 31.31 -4.73
N GLY A 60 14.95 31.01 -4.67
CA GLY A 60 14.08 31.29 -3.52
C GLY A 60 12.62 30.99 -3.86
N GLY A 61 11.75 31.05 -2.87
CA GLY A 61 10.30 30.90 -3.08
C GLY A 61 9.84 29.48 -3.42
N PRO A 62 8.59 29.32 -3.89
CA PRO A 62 8.03 28.03 -4.27
C PRO A 62 8.74 27.45 -5.50
N LEU A 63 8.68 26.13 -5.62
CA LEU A 63 9.18 25.43 -6.80
C LEU A 63 8.31 25.81 -8.01
N ASP A 64 8.93 26.11 -9.15
CA ASP A 64 8.16 26.38 -10.36
C ASP A 64 7.49 25.09 -10.89
N PRO A 65 6.47 25.20 -11.77
CA PRO A 65 5.73 24.04 -12.24
C PRO A 65 6.57 22.99 -12.99
N VAL A 66 7.62 23.41 -13.72
CA VAL A 66 8.48 22.48 -14.47
C VAL A 66 9.31 21.66 -13.51
N LEU A 67 9.93 22.30 -12.53
CA LEU A 67 10.69 21.62 -11.48
C LEU A 67 9.80 20.80 -10.56
N THR A 68 8.55 21.22 -10.36
CA THR A 68 7.54 20.42 -9.64
C THR A 68 7.29 19.10 -10.37
N GLY A 69 7.18 19.12 -11.71
CA GLY A 69 7.08 17.90 -12.52
C GLY A 69 8.22 16.91 -12.25
N VAL A 70 9.46 17.41 -12.17
CA VAL A 70 10.64 16.57 -11.88
C VAL A 70 10.55 15.89 -10.50
N VAL A 71 10.06 16.59 -9.48
CA VAL A 71 9.83 15.98 -8.15
C VAL A 71 8.68 14.98 -8.18
N LEU A 72 7.68 15.20 -9.04
CA LEU A 72 6.52 14.31 -9.19
C LEU A 72 6.80 13.06 -10.00
N ASP A 73 7.84 13.03 -10.84
CA ASP A 73 8.24 11.81 -11.55
C ASP A 73 8.57 10.67 -10.55
N ASP A 74 9.15 11.00 -9.39
CA ASP A 74 9.37 10.03 -8.30
C ASP A 74 8.04 9.40 -7.83
N TRP A 75 6.98 10.21 -7.74
CA TRP A 75 5.65 9.73 -7.35
C TRP A 75 4.97 8.95 -8.48
N GLU A 76 5.17 9.36 -9.73
CA GLU A 76 4.63 8.67 -10.90
C GLU A 76 5.19 7.25 -11.01
N CYS A 77 6.50 7.07 -10.76
CA CYS A 77 7.10 5.74 -10.65
C CYS A 77 6.43 4.90 -9.54
N HIS A 78 6.25 5.48 -8.36
CA HIS A 78 5.57 4.81 -7.25
C HIS A 78 4.12 4.44 -7.60
N ARG A 79 3.39 5.34 -8.27
CA ARG A 79 2.01 5.09 -8.71
C ARG A 79 1.96 3.91 -9.68
N ALA A 80 2.85 3.88 -10.66
CA ALA A 80 2.93 2.80 -11.64
C ALA A 80 3.24 1.45 -10.97
N GLU A 81 4.18 1.42 -10.03
CA GLU A 81 4.49 0.22 -9.22
C GLU A 81 3.27 -0.26 -8.45
N MET A 82 2.56 0.64 -7.77
CA MET A 82 1.36 0.29 -7.01
C MET A 82 0.22 -0.19 -7.91
N GLN A 83 0.05 0.43 -9.08
CA GLN A 83 -0.95 0.01 -10.06
C GLN A 83 -0.65 -1.41 -10.59
N ALA A 84 0.62 -1.73 -10.83
CA ALA A 84 1.03 -3.08 -11.23
C ALA A 84 0.74 -4.14 -10.14
N LEU A 85 0.74 -3.75 -8.86
CA LEU A 85 0.43 -4.63 -7.73
C LEU A 85 -1.07 -4.78 -7.46
N MET A 86 -1.94 -3.97 -8.08
CA MET A 86 -3.38 -4.02 -7.82
C MET A 86 -4.02 -5.40 -8.04
N PRO A 87 -3.72 -6.16 -9.11
CA PRO A 87 -4.28 -7.48 -9.28
C PRO A 87 -3.92 -8.45 -8.14
N VAL A 88 -2.71 -8.36 -7.60
CA VAL A 88 -2.26 -9.18 -6.46
C VAL A 88 -3.04 -8.81 -5.20
N LEU A 89 -3.23 -7.51 -4.95
CA LEU A 89 -3.99 -7.03 -3.79
C LEU A 89 -5.45 -7.49 -3.84
N LEU A 90 -6.09 -7.39 -5.01
CA LEU A 90 -7.47 -7.83 -5.21
C LEU A 90 -7.59 -9.35 -5.02
N ALA A 91 -6.71 -10.14 -5.64
CA ALA A 91 -6.71 -11.59 -5.48
C ALA A 91 -6.49 -12.01 -4.02
N TRP A 92 -5.63 -11.30 -3.29
CA TRP A 92 -5.43 -11.55 -1.86
C TRP A 92 -6.69 -11.25 -1.04
N GLN A 93 -7.35 -10.11 -1.27
CA GLN A 93 -8.61 -9.75 -0.59
C GLN A 93 -9.73 -10.76 -0.90
N ASP A 94 -9.83 -11.20 -2.15
CA ASP A 94 -10.78 -12.23 -2.57
C ASP A 94 -10.49 -13.57 -1.87
N SER A 95 -9.22 -13.95 -1.78
CA SER A 95 -8.79 -15.18 -1.09
C SER A 95 -9.14 -15.16 0.39
N GLU A 96 -8.99 -14.00 1.04
CA GLU A 96 -9.28 -13.84 2.46
C GLU A 96 -10.80 -13.88 2.71
N SER A 97 -11.57 -13.23 1.83
CA SER A 97 -13.03 -13.28 1.85
C SER A 97 -13.56 -14.70 1.59
N ALA A 98 -12.95 -15.44 0.66
CA ALA A 98 -13.29 -16.84 0.41
C ALA A 98 -12.95 -17.73 1.60
N ARG A 99 -11.78 -17.52 2.23
CA ARG A 99 -11.37 -18.24 3.45
C ARG A 99 -12.37 -18.03 4.59
N GLN A 100 -12.81 -16.79 4.82
CA GLN A 100 -13.80 -16.48 5.85
C GLN A 100 -15.15 -17.15 5.58
N ARG A 101 -15.65 -17.06 4.34
CA ARG A 101 -16.89 -17.75 3.94
C ARG A 101 -16.80 -19.27 4.12
N LEU A 102 -15.64 -19.86 3.85
CA LEU A 102 -15.43 -21.29 4.06
C LEU A 102 -15.50 -21.67 5.55
N VAL A 103 -14.89 -20.88 6.43
CA VAL A 103 -14.98 -21.09 7.89
C VAL A 103 -16.43 -21.02 8.37
N GLU A 104 -17.20 -20.04 7.90
CA GLU A 104 -18.61 -19.87 8.25
C GLU A 104 -19.48 -21.03 7.73
N ALA A 105 -19.25 -21.47 6.49
CA ALA A 105 -19.93 -22.62 5.91
C ALA A 105 -19.64 -23.92 6.70
N VAL A 106 -18.38 -24.16 7.07
CA VAL A 106 -17.99 -25.32 7.89
C VAL A 106 -18.66 -25.26 9.26
N ARG A 107 -18.67 -24.09 9.93
CA ARG A 107 -19.37 -23.91 11.21
C ARG A 107 -20.87 -24.21 11.10
N PHE A 108 -21.51 -23.71 10.03
CA PHE A 108 -22.92 -23.94 9.78
C PHE A 108 -23.24 -25.44 9.62
N VAL A 109 -22.51 -26.17 8.77
CA VAL A 109 -22.76 -27.62 8.57
C VAL A 109 -22.36 -28.47 9.78
N ARG A 110 -21.35 -28.04 10.56
CA ARG A 110 -21.03 -28.69 11.84
C ARG A 110 -22.19 -28.56 12.83
N ALA A 111 -22.85 -27.41 12.89
CA ALA A 111 -24.01 -27.20 13.75
C ALA A 111 -25.22 -28.08 13.35
N THR A 112 -25.31 -28.52 12.09
CA THR A 112 -26.33 -29.48 11.64
C THR A 112 -25.94 -30.94 11.89
N GLY A 113 -24.80 -31.20 12.55
CA GLY A 113 -24.34 -32.54 12.91
C GLY A 113 -23.48 -33.24 11.87
N THR A 114 -23.10 -32.59 10.77
CA THR A 114 -22.23 -33.18 9.74
C THR A 114 -20.87 -33.57 10.33
N SER A 115 -20.39 -34.80 10.08
CA SER A 115 -19.12 -35.28 10.63
C SER A 115 -17.90 -34.57 10.02
N TRP A 116 -16.79 -34.56 10.76
CA TRP A 116 -15.51 -34.04 10.25
C TRP A 116 -15.01 -34.82 9.03
N GLU A 117 -15.32 -36.10 8.93
CA GLU A 117 -14.99 -36.94 7.77
C GLU A 117 -15.70 -36.47 6.50
N SER A 118 -17.02 -36.23 6.55
CA SER A 118 -17.78 -35.71 5.40
C SER A 118 -17.30 -34.33 4.98
N ILE A 119 -16.91 -33.48 5.93
CA ILE A 119 -16.32 -32.17 5.65
C ILE A 119 -14.93 -32.33 5.01
N GLY A 120 -14.09 -33.22 5.55
CA GLY A 120 -12.77 -33.52 4.99
C GLY A 120 -12.84 -34.02 3.55
N HIS A 121 -13.82 -34.87 3.23
CA HIS A 121 -14.10 -35.33 1.87
C HIS A 121 -14.56 -34.20 0.95
N ALA A 122 -15.50 -33.36 1.39
CA ALA A 122 -15.96 -32.20 0.62
C ALA A 122 -14.83 -31.19 0.32
N LEU A 123 -13.80 -31.13 1.17
CA LEU A 123 -12.61 -30.29 1.01
C LEU A 123 -11.48 -30.96 0.24
N GLY A 124 -11.62 -32.24 -0.16
CA GLY A 124 -10.59 -33.00 -0.86
C GLY A 124 -9.38 -33.38 0.00
N THR A 125 -9.53 -33.37 1.33
CA THR A 125 -8.48 -33.79 2.27
C THR A 125 -8.60 -35.25 2.69
N ASP A 126 -9.80 -35.83 2.53
CA ASP A 126 -10.17 -37.19 2.95
C ASP A 126 -9.69 -37.55 4.37
N SER A 127 -9.60 -36.56 5.26
CA SER A 127 -9.12 -36.70 6.63
C SER A 127 -9.97 -35.87 7.60
N ALA A 128 -10.63 -36.57 8.53
CA ALA A 128 -11.39 -35.95 9.61
C ALA A 128 -10.47 -35.13 10.54
N GLU A 129 -9.29 -35.64 10.87
CA GLU A 129 -8.33 -34.98 11.75
C GLU A 129 -7.83 -33.66 11.16
N LEU A 130 -7.49 -33.62 9.86
CA LEU A 130 -7.05 -32.38 9.21
C LEU A 130 -8.18 -31.35 9.12
N ALA A 131 -9.41 -31.79 8.85
CA ALA A 131 -10.57 -30.91 8.83
C ALA A 131 -10.85 -30.33 10.24
N GLU A 132 -10.82 -31.16 11.28
CA GLU A 132 -10.99 -30.74 12.66
C GLU A 132 -9.85 -29.85 13.14
N GLN A 133 -8.60 -30.14 12.80
CA GLN A 133 -7.47 -29.27 13.12
C GLN A 133 -7.64 -27.88 12.49
N ARG A 134 -8.09 -27.83 11.23
CA ARG A 134 -8.23 -26.59 10.47
C ARG A 134 -9.43 -25.74 10.89
N PHE A 135 -10.52 -26.36 11.32
CA PHE A 135 -11.81 -25.68 11.56
C PHE A 135 -12.47 -25.96 12.91
N GLY A 136 -12.04 -26.99 13.63
CA GLY A 136 -12.67 -27.49 14.87
C GLY A 136 -12.35 -26.67 16.11
N SER A 137 -11.30 -25.86 16.08
CA SER A 137 -11.11 -24.82 17.09
C SER A 137 -12.01 -23.63 16.77
N GLY A 138 -12.94 -23.33 17.68
CA GLY A 138 -13.42 -21.95 17.81
C GLY A 138 -12.20 -21.07 18.05
N ALA A 139 -11.77 -20.38 16.99
CA ALA A 139 -10.74 -19.35 17.05
C ALA A 139 -11.04 -18.41 18.23
N ALA A 140 -10.17 -18.45 19.24
CA ALA A 140 -10.07 -17.34 20.19
C ALA A 140 -9.65 -16.11 19.38
N VAL A 141 -10.58 -15.17 19.30
CA VAL A 141 -10.31 -13.76 19.01
C VAL A 141 -9.62 -13.16 20.23
#